data_AF-A0A1G4YS54-F1
#
_entry.id   AF-A0A1G4YS54-F1
#
_cell.length_a   1.000
_cell.length_b   1.000
_cell.length_c   1.000
_cell.angle_alpha   90.00
_cell.angle_beta   90.00
_cell.angle_gamma   90.00
#
_symmetry.space_group_name_H-M   'P 1'
#
loop_
_entity.id
_entity.type
_entity.pdbx_description
1 polymer ?
#
loop_
_entity_poly.entity_id
_entity_poly.type
_entity_poly.pdbx_seq_one_letter_code
_entity_poly.pdbx_strand_id
1 'polypeptide(L)'
;MTTSWLIAHSWTTTAGLVALLVLGPPLAAWLAGRPRTARRLALLAAVPVVVLTLAPAWPTDGGVRCAVATGWPDLGAVEPLANVLLFAVPVLVATAAWRRPVVAAVGASVLSAAIELVQAVVPLLGRACDTGDWVANSTGAVLGAVLGWLALTAAGRGTGRARRASAPAGPRRSATARSSPPARRG
;
A
#
# COMPACT_ATOMS: atom_id res chain seq x y z
N MET A 1 18.81 8.76 -21.65
CA MET A 1 17.93 9.94 -21.77
C MET A 1 16.93 10.07 -20.61
N THR A 2 16.46 8.99 -19.99
CA THR A 2 15.62 9.03 -18.77
C THR A 2 16.41 9.45 -17.51
N THR A 3 17.67 9.02 -17.40
CA THR A 3 18.57 9.34 -16.28
C THR A 3 18.84 10.84 -16.13
N SER A 4 18.98 11.59 -17.23
CA SER A 4 19.23 13.04 -17.20
C SER A 4 18.07 13.86 -16.61
N TRP A 5 16.82 13.43 -16.82
CA TRP A 5 15.65 14.14 -16.30
C TRP A 5 15.39 13.85 -14.83
N LEU A 6 15.57 12.60 -14.40
CA LEU A 6 15.42 12.17 -13.00
C LEU A 6 16.52 12.71 -12.09
N ILE A 7 17.76 12.82 -12.59
CA ILE A 7 18.85 13.50 -11.87
C ILE A 7 18.58 15.00 -11.77
N ALA A 8 18.04 15.62 -12.83
CA ALA A 8 17.65 17.04 -12.81
C ALA A 8 16.43 17.33 -11.90
N HIS A 9 15.56 16.34 -11.68
CA HIS A 9 14.34 16.47 -10.88
C HIS A 9 14.30 15.44 -9.74
N SER A 10 15.41 15.24 -9.04
CA SER A 10 15.49 14.34 -7.88
C SER A 10 14.49 14.70 -6.77
N TRP A 11 14.03 15.95 -6.72
CA TRP A 11 12.97 16.39 -5.83
C TRP A 11 11.62 15.71 -6.10
N THR A 12 11.38 15.16 -7.30
CA THR A 12 10.10 14.53 -7.66
C THR A 12 9.83 13.25 -6.89
N THR A 13 10.85 12.42 -6.64
CA THR A 13 10.72 11.20 -5.84
C THR A 13 10.48 11.56 -4.37
N THR A 14 11.20 12.54 -3.84
CA THR A 14 10.97 13.06 -2.49
C THR A 14 9.58 13.68 -2.34
N ALA A 15 9.15 14.51 -3.29
CA ALA A 15 7.81 15.10 -3.31
C ALA A 15 6.73 14.02 -3.44
N GLY A 16 6.96 12.99 -4.27
CA GLY A 16 6.09 11.83 -4.40
C GLY A 16 5.94 11.05 -3.10
N LEU A 17 7.04 10.85 -2.36
CA LEU A 17 7.01 10.21 -1.04
C LEU A 17 6.23 11.05 -0.02
N VAL A 18 6.49 12.35 0.04
CA VAL A 18 5.74 13.27 0.92
C VAL A 18 4.25 13.26 0.57
N ALA A 19 3.92 13.35 -0.71
CA ALA A 19 2.53 13.29 -1.18
C ALA A 19 1.87 11.95 -0.82
N LEU A 20 2.57 10.83 -0.98
CA LEU A 20 2.09 9.51 -0.57
C LEU A 20 1.80 9.44 0.95
N LEU A 21 2.71 9.95 1.77
CA LEU A 21 2.57 9.93 3.23
C LEU A 21 1.43 10.83 3.71
N VAL A 22 1.25 12.00 3.09
CA VAL A 22 0.24 13.00 3.50
C VAL A 22 -1.14 12.70 2.89
N LEU A 23 -1.21 12.40 1.60
CA LEU A 23 -2.45 12.24 0.84
C LEU A 23 -2.89 10.77 0.72
N GLY A 24 -1.99 9.81 0.88
CA GLY A 24 -2.29 8.39 0.76
C GLY A 24 -3.31 7.90 1.79
N PRO A 25 -3.12 8.12 3.11
CA PRO A 25 -4.08 7.70 4.12
C PRO A 25 -5.50 8.25 3.95
N PRO A 26 -5.73 9.58 3.72
CA PRO A 26 -7.08 10.08 3.50
C PRO A 26 -7.70 9.54 2.21
N LEU A 27 -6.90 9.37 1.14
CA LEU A 27 -7.36 8.75 -0.10
C LEU A 27 -7.79 7.29 0.11
N ALA A 28 -6.98 6.51 0.83
CA ALA A 28 -7.29 5.12 1.15
C ALA A 28 -8.57 5.00 2.00
N ALA A 29 -8.75 5.86 3.00
CA ALA A 29 -9.96 5.90 3.82
C ALA A 29 -11.20 6.24 2.98
N TRP A 30 -11.08 7.20 2.06
CA TRP A 30 -12.16 7.57 1.15
C TRP A 30 -12.50 6.45 0.16
N LEU A 31 -11.49 5.79 -0.40
CA LEU A 31 -11.65 4.65 -1.31
C LEU A 31 -12.25 3.43 -0.62
N ALA A 32 -12.01 3.23 0.68
CA ALA A 32 -12.56 2.12 1.44
C ALA A 32 -14.11 2.12 1.50
N GLY A 33 -14.74 3.28 1.29
CA GLY A 33 -16.20 3.43 1.13
C GLY A 33 -16.71 3.19 -0.29
N ARG A 34 -15.83 3.03 -1.29
CA ARG A 34 -16.17 2.95 -2.73
C ARG A 34 -15.51 1.74 -3.40
N PRO A 35 -15.92 0.50 -3.06
CA PRO A 35 -15.17 -0.71 -3.42
C PRO A 35 -15.04 -0.95 -4.93
N ARG A 36 -16.05 -0.59 -5.75
CA ARG A 36 -15.96 -0.73 -7.21
C ARG A 36 -14.93 0.23 -7.80
N THR A 37 -14.92 1.48 -7.37
CA THR A 37 -13.96 2.49 -7.80
C THR A 37 -12.55 2.13 -7.34
N ALA A 38 -12.40 1.73 -6.09
CA ALA A 38 -11.11 1.31 -5.53
C ALA A 38 -10.51 0.12 -6.30
N ARG A 39 -11.31 -0.89 -6.66
CA ARG A 39 -10.84 -2.02 -7.47
C ARG A 39 -10.40 -1.60 -8.87
N ARG A 40 -11.18 -0.74 -9.55
CA ARG A 40 -10.80 -0.21 -10.88
C ARG A 40 -9.50 0.57 -10.80
N LEU A 41 -9.35 1.44 -9.79
CA LEU A 41 -8.12 2.20 -9.58
C LEU A 41 -6.94 1.31 -9.20
N ALA A 42 -7.14 0.24 -8.42
CA ALA A 42 -6.08 -0.71 -8.11
C ALA A 42 -5.58 -1.42 -9.38
N LEU A 43 -6.49 -1.86 -10.24
CA LEU A 43 -6.14 -2.47 -11.53
C LEU A 43 -5.43 -1.48 -12.45
N LEU A 44 -5.94 -0.24 -12.55
CA LEU A 44 -5.31 0.82 -13.34
C LEU A 44 -3.93 1.20 -12.79
N ALA A 45 -3.74 1.25 -11.47
CA ALA A 45 -2.47 1.56 -10.84
C ALA A 45 -1.43 0.43 -11.01
N ALA A 46 -1.87 -0.80 -11.28
CA ALA A 46 -0.97 -1.90 -11.63
C ALA A 46 -0.45 -1.83 -13.08
N VAL A 47 -1.15 -1.13 -13.98
CA VAL A 47 -0.74 -1.00 -15.39
C VAL A 47 0.63 -0.33 -15.53
N PRO A 48 0.92 0.82 -14.89
CA PRO A 48 2.26 1.41 -14.91
C PRO A 48 3.35 0.47 -14.42
N VAL A 49 3.09 -0.36 -13.40
CA VAL A 49 4.06 -1.34 -12.89
C VAL A 49 4.47 -2.29 -14.02
N VAL A 50 3.49 -2.92 -14.67
CA VAL A 50 3.76 -3.89 -15.74
C VAL A 50 4.40 -3.22 -16.95
N VAL A 51 3.87 -2.07 -17.38
CA VAL A 51 4.35 -1.36 -18.57
C VAL A 51 5.78 -0.87 -18.37
N LEU A 52 6.09 -0.21 -17.24
CA LEU A 52 7.40 0.39 -17.02
C LEU A 52 8.48 -0.65 -16.76
N THR A 53 8.14 -1.80 -16.18
CA THR A 53 9.11 -2.86 -15.86
C THR A 53 9.37 -3.81 -17.03
N LEU A 54 8.37 -4.06 -17.88
CA LEU A 54 8.50 -4.95 -19.05
C LEU A 54 8.70 -4.20 -20.37
N ALA A 55 8.74 -2.86 -20.37
CA ALA A 55 9.15 -2.10 -21.55
C ALA A 55 10.62 -2.40 -21.89
N PRO A 56 10.95 -2.68 -23.17
CA PRO A 56 12.33 -2.87 -23.60
C PRO A 56 13.18 -1.63 -23.28
N ALA A 57 14.35 -1.86 -22.71
CA ALA A 57 15.38 -0.84 -22.55
C ALA A 57 16.51 -1.08 -23.55
N TRP A 58 17.07 -0.01 -24.10
CA TRP A 58 18.22 -0.09 -24.99
C TRP A 58 19.45 -0.54 -24.20
N PRO A 59 20.14 -1.63 -24.59
CA PRO A 59 21.33 -2.08 -23.88
C PRO A 59 22.39 -0.98 -23.93
N THR A 60 22.86 -0.52 -22.78
CA THR A 60 24.11 0.24 -22.69
C THR A 60 25.27 -0.74 -22.75
N ASP A 61 26.24 -0.46 -23.61
CA ASP A 61 27.39 -1.30 -23.94
C ASP A 61 27.96 -2.04 -22.71
N GLY A 62 27.75 -3.36 -22.61
CA GLY A 62 28.12 -4.14 -21.42
C GLY A 62 27.53 -5.55 -21.29
N GLY A 63 26.48 -5.86 -22.06
CA GLY A 63 25.78 -7.15 -22.00
C GLY A 63 24.81 -7.24 -20.81
N VAL A 64 23.75 -8.02 -20.98
CA VAL A 64 22.74 -8.25 -19.93
C VAL A 64 23.35 -9.15 -18.85
N ARG A 65 23.65 -8.60 -17.68
CA ARG A 65 24.14 -9.35 -16.51
C ARG A 65 23.23 -9.08 -15.33
N CYS A 66 22.84 -10.12 -14.61
CA CYS A 66 22.09 -9.95 -13.38
C CYS A 66 23.01 -9.48 -12.24
N ALA A 67 22.59 -8.42 -11.55
CA ALA A 67 23.25 -7.90 -10.38
C ALA A 67 22.59 -8.49 -9.12
N VAL A 68 23.42 -8.89 -8.16
CA VAL A 68 22.97 -9.26 -6.82
C VAL A 68 23.36 -8.12 -5.89
N ALA A 69 22.41 -7.23 -5.60
CA ALA A 69 22.59 -6.22 -4.57
C ALA A 69 22.47 -6.85 -3.18
N THR A 70 23.50 -6.67 -2.36
CA THR A 70 23.52 -7.07 -0.95
C THR A 70 23.33 -5.83 -0.08
N GLY A 71 22.10 -5.35 0.09
CA GLY A 71 21.85 -4.16 0.89
C GLY A 71 20.39 -3.69 0.90
N TRP A 72 20.10 -2.73 1.77
CA TRP A 72 18.84 -1.99 1.76
C TRP A 72 18.86 -0.90 0.68
N PRO A 73 17.70 -0.54 0.11
CA PRO A 73 17.63 0.49 -0.91
C PRO A 73 18.04 1.84 -0.32
N ASP A 74 18.94 2.54 -1.00
CA ASP A 74 19.28 3.92 -0.65
C ASP A 74 18.09 4.82 -0.98
N LEU A 75 17.37 5.26 0.06
CA LEU A 75 16.22 6.15 -0.08
C LEU A 75 16.61 7.58 -0.47
N GLY A 76 17.89 7.93 -0.43
CA GLY A 76 18.43 9.17 -0.99
C GLY A 76 18.69 9.08 -2.50
N ALA A 77 18.77 7.88 -3.06
CA ALA A 77 18.94 7.66 -4.48
C ALA A 77 17.59 7.69 -5.22
N VAL A 78 17.60 8.30 -6.40
CA VAL A 78 16.38 8.57 -7.17
C VAL A 78 15.75 7.28 -7.71
N GLU A 79 16.58 6.35 -8.20
CA GLU A 79 16.12 5.11 -8.83
C GLU A 79 15.47 4.14 -7.81
N PRO A 80 16.10 3.81 -6.66
CA PRO A 80 15.45 2.96 -5.66
C PRO A 80 14.17 3.58 -5.09
N LEU A 81 14.14 4.90 -4.86
CA LEU A 81 12.95 5.56 -4.35
C LEU A 81 11.79 5.57 -5.36
N ALA A 82 12.08 5.68 -6.66
CA ALA A 82 11.07 5.55 -7.70
C ALA A 82 10.40 4.17 -7.67
N ASN A 83 11.19 3.11 -7.50
CA ASN A 83 10.71 1.72 -7.38
C ASN A 83 9.84 1.53 -6.12
N VAL A 84 10.24 2.10 -4.99
CA VAL A 84 9.42 2.15 -3.76
C VAL A 84 8.05 2.80 -4.05
N LEU A 85 8.02 3.96 -4.69
CA LEU A 85 6.76 4.67 -4.98
C LEU A 85 5.88 3.91 -5.98
N LEU A 86 6.50 3.29 -7.00
CA LEU A 86 5.83 2.52 -8.04
C LEU A 86 4.99 1.39 -7.45
N PHE A 87 5.45 0.75 -6.37
CA PHE A 87 4.71 -0.30 -5.68
C PHE A 87 3.86 0.19 -4.51
N ALA A 88 4.27 1.26 -3.81
CA ALA A 88 3.53 1.75 -2.65
C ALA A 88 2.14 2.28 -3.01
N VAL A 89 2.01 3.03 -4.10
CA VAL A 89 0.72 3.59 -4.56
C VAL A 89 -0.29 2.50 -4.91
N PRO A 90 -0.02 1.53 -5.81
CA PRO A 90 -0.98 0.49 -6.14
C PRO A 90 -1.30 -0.40 -4.93
N VAL A 91 -0.34 -0.68 -4.05
CA VAL A 91 -0.61 -1.50 -2.85
C VAL A 91 -1.47 -0.77 -1.82
N LEU A 92 -1.31 0.54 -1.67
CA LEU A 92 -2.19 1.37 -0.85
C LEU A 92 -3.64 1.30 -1.36
N VAL A 93 -3.84 1.47 -2.67
CA VAL A 93 -5.17 1.42 -3.31
C VAL A 93 -5.75 0.01 -3.25
N ALA A 94 -4.94 -1.02 -3.49
CA ALA A 94 -5.30 -2.42 -3.35
C ALA A 94 -5.76 -2.76 -1.92
N THR A 95 -5.03 -2.28 -0.93
CA THR A 95 -5.38 -2.45 0.48
C THR A 95 -6.73 -1.80 0.78
N ALA A 96 -7.00 -0.60 0.26
CA ALA A 96 -8.31 0.04 0.40
C ALA A 96 -9.44 -0.74 -0.32
N ALA A 97 -9.14 -1.32 -1.49
CA ALA A 97 -10.11 -2.03 -2.33
C ALA A 97 -10.51 -3.40 -1.76
N TRP A 98 -9.54 -4.17 -1.26
CA TRP A 98 -9.73 -5.55 -0.81
C TRP A 98 -9.67 -5.73 0.71
N ARG A 99 -9.23 -4.71 1.46
CA ARG A 99 -9.10 -4.73 2.93
C ARG A 99 -8.22 -5.86 3.45
N ARG A 100 -7.25 -6.29 2.64
CA ARG A 100 -6.30 -7.37 2.94
C ARG A 100 -4.87 -6.87 2.73
N PRO A 101 -4.30 -6.09 3.67
CA PRO A 101 -2.99 -5.46 3.51
C PRO A 101 -1.87 -6.48 3.27
N VAL A 102 -1.88 -7.60 4.02
CA VAL A 102 -0.86 -8.66 3.89
C VAL A 102 -0.91 -9.31 2.51
N VAL A 103 -2.11 -9.64 2.02
CA VAL A 103 -2.28 -10.25 0.69
C VAL A 103 -1.84 -9.28 -0.41
N ALA A 104 -2.14 -7.99 -0.26
CA ALA A 104 -1.70 -6.97 -1.22
C ALA A 104 -0.17 -6.82 -1.25
N ALA A 105 0.49 -6.78 -0.09
CA ALA A 105 1.95 -6.69 0.00
C ALA A 105 2.64 -7.95 -0.56
N VAL A 106 2.17 -9.14 -0.18
CA VAL A 106 2.74 -10.42 -0.67
C VAL A 106 2.52 -10.55 -2.17
N GLY A 107 1.30 -10.28 -2.68
CA GLY A 107 1.01 -10.35 -4.10
C GLY A 107 1.88 -9.39 -4.93
N ALA A 108 2.13 -8.19 -4.42
CA ALA A 108 3.02 -7.22 -5.03
C ALA A 108 4.49 -7.68 -5.02
N SER A 109 5.00 -8.22 -3.91
CA SER A 109 6.37 -8.75 -3.85
C SER A 109 6.56 -9.96 -4.79
N VAL A 110 5.57 -10.85 -4.88
CA VAL A 110 5.54 -11.96 -5.83
C VAL A 110 5.53 -11.46 -7.27
N LEU A 111 4.71 -10.45 -7.57
CA LEU A 111 4.69 -9.82 -8.90
C LEU A 111 6.07 -9.23 -9.25
N SER A 112 6.72 -8.54 -8.31
CA SER A 112 8.07 -8.01 -8.52
C SER A 112 9.08 -9.12 -8.79
N ALA A 113 9.05 -10.22 -8.02
CA ALA A 113 9.94 -11.36 -8.27
C ALA A 113 9.66 -12.02 -9.63
N ALA A 114 8.40 -12.09 -10.06
CA ALA A 114 8.04 -12.60 -11.38
C ALA A 114 8.57 -11.71 -12.50
N ILE A 115 8.54 -10.38 -12.32
CA ILE A 115 9.10 -9.41 -13.27
C ILE A 115 10.62 -9.62 -13.42
N GLU A 116 11.36 -9.72 -12.31
CA GLU A 116 12.80 -10.01 -12.31
C GLU A 116 13.12 -11.32 -13.03
N LEU A 117 12.32 -12.36 -12.76
CA LEU A 117 12.47 -13.66 -13.42
C LEU A 117 12.25 -13.54 -14.93
N VAL A 118 11.22 -12.79 -15.36
CA VAL A 118 10.97 -12.51 -16.79
C VAL A 118 12.15 -11.75 -17.40
N GLN A 119 12.69 -10.75 -16.72
CA GLN A 119 13.86 -9.99 -17.19
C GLN A 119 15.12 -10.87 -17.27
N ALA A 120 15.28 -11.84 -16.37
CA ALA A 120 16.38 -12.81 -16.40
C ALA A 120 16.29 -13.80 -17.57
N VAL A 121 15.07 -14.22 -17.96
CA VAL A 121 14.87 -15.23 -19.01
C VAL A 121 14.53 -14.64 -20.38
N VAL A 122 14.27 -13.34 -20.47
CA VAL A 122 13.98 -12.63 -21.74
C VAL A 122 15.05 -11.56 -22.00
N PRO A 123 16.21 -11.95 -22.56
CA PRO A 123 17.32 -11.02 -22.85
C PRO A 123 16.93 -9.90 -23.82
N LEU A 124 15.89 -10.11 -24.64
CA LEU A 124 15.37 -9.14 -25.60
C LEU A 124 14.83 -7.86 -24.95
N LEU A 125 14.53 -7.90 -23.64
CA LEU A 125 14.12 -6.71 -22.88
C LEU A 125 15.29 -5.75 -22.62
N GLY A 126 16.53 -6.20 -22.80
CA GLY A 126 17.73 -5.37 -22.60
C GLY A 126 17.91 -4.87 -21.16
N ARG A 127 17.20 -5.45 -20.20
CA ARG A 127 17.27 -5.12 -18.77
C ARG A 127 18.09 -6.15 -18.01
N ALA A 128 19.04 -5.68 -17.21
CA ALA A 128 19.69 -6.47 -16.18
C ALA A 128 18.68 -6.73 -15.05
N CYS A 129 18.55 -7.99 -14.60
CA CYS A 129 17.81 -8.28 -13.37
C CYS A 129 18.64 -7.80 -12.18
N ASP A 130 18.03 -7.15 -11.19
CA ASP A 130 18.71 -6.59 -10.02
C ASP A 130 17.92 -6.92 -8.75
N THR A 131 18.50 -7.70 -7.86
CA THR A 131 17.85 -8.02 -6.58
C THR A 131 17.57 -6.76 -5.74
N GLY A 132 18.29 -5.66 -5.98
CA GLY A 132 18.01 -4.35 -5.38
C GLY A 132 16.65 -3.79 -5.78
N ASP A 133 16.21 -4.00 -7.02
CA ASP A 133 14.90 -3.57 -7.51
C ASP A 133 13.78 -4.36 -6.84
N TRP A 134 13.95 -5.67 -6.67
CA TRP A 134 13.02 -6.49 -5.90
C TRP A 134 12.88 -6.02 -4.45
N VAL A 135 13.98 -5.67 -3.78
CA VAL A 135 13.95 -5.15 -2.40
C VAL A 135 13.27 -3.78 -2.34
N ALA A 136 13.57 -2.87 -3.26
CA ALA A 136 12.94 -1.55 -3.33
C ALA A 136 11.42 -1.66 -3.55
N ASN A 137 11.00 -2.47 -4.51
CA ASN A 137 9.59 -2.73 -4.80
C ASN A 137 8.86 -3.35 -3.60
N SER A 138 9.49 -4.33 -2.94
CA SER A 138 8.94 -4.96 -1.74
C SER A 138 8.83 -3.98 -0.57
N THR A 139 9.79 -3.07 -0.43
CA THR A 139 9.74 -1.97 0.56
C THR A 139 8.55 -1.05 0.28
N GLY A 140 8.35 -0.67 -0.98
CA GLY A 140 7.16 0.06 -1.43
C GLY A 140 5.85 -0.66 -1.10
N ALA A 141 5.78 -1.96 -1.40
CA ALA A 141 4.60 -2.77 -1.12
C ALA A 141 4.27 -2.80 0.38
N VAL A 142 5.26 -2.98 1.25
CA VAL A 142 5.06 -2.93 2.70
C VAL A 142 4.58 -1.55 3.14
N LEU A 143 5.21 -0.47 2.66
CA LEU A 143 4.83 0.90 2.98
C LEU A 143 3.37 1.19 2.59
N GLY A 144 2.98 0.85 1.35
CA GLY A 144 1.61 1.02 0.87
C GLY A 144 0.59 0.25 1.70
N ALA A 145 0.91 -0.99 2.09
CA ALA A 145 0.04 -1.84 2.89
C ALA A 145 -0.13 -1.30 4.32
N VAL A 146 0.95 -0.80 4.94
CA VAL A 146 0.92 -0.17 6.27
C VAL A 146 0.06 1.08 6.24
N LEU A 147 0.28 1.99 5.29
CA LEU A 147 -0.51 3.22 5.15
C LEU A 147 -2.00 2.92 4.92
N GLY A 148 -2.31 1.97 4.04
CA GLY A 148 -3.68 1.52 3.77
C GLY A 148 -4.34 0.90 5.01
N TRP A 149 -3.61 0.07 5.76
CA TRP A 149 -4.10 -0.52 7.00
C TRP A 149 -4.38 0.55 8.07
N LEU A 150 -3.46 1.49 8.28
CA LEU A 150 -3.64 2.59 9.21
C LEU A 150 -4.89 3.41 8.85
N ALA A 151 -5.09 3.73 7.57
CA ALA A 151 -6.28 4.42 7.08
C ALA A 151 -7.58 3.67 7.38
N LEU A 152 -7.61 2.35 7.12
CA LEU A 152 -8.77 1.50 7.40
C LEU A 152 -9.09 1.44 8.90
N THR A 153 -8.06 1.31 9.75
CA THR A 153 -8.27 1.25 11.20
C THR A 153 -8.73 2.60 11.76
N ALA A 154 -8.21 3.72 11.27
CA ALA A 154 -8.64 5.05 11.66
C ALA A 154 -10.11 5.32 11.27
N ALA A 155 -10.50 4.97 10.03
CA ALA A 155 -11.88 5.12 9.56
C ALA A 155 -12.88 4.23 10.34
N GLY A 156 -12.48 3.00 10.68
CA GLY A 156 -13.30 2.09 11.49
C GLY A 156 -13.51 2.57 12.93
N ARG A 157 -12.49 3.20 13.54
CA ARG A 157 -12.61 3.76 14.90
C ARG A 157 -13.55 4.97 14.96
N GLY A 158 -13.56 5.83 13.94
CA GLY A 158 -14.42 7.02 13.87
C GLY A 158 -15.91 6.67 13.82
N THR A 159 -16.29 5.69 13.00
CA THR A 159 -17.68 5.25 12.87
C THR A 159 -18.18 4.54 14.13
N GLY A 160 -17.34 3.74 14.79
CA GLY A 160 -17.66 3.09 16.06
C GLY A 160 -17.88 4.08 17.21
N ARG A 161 -17.09 5.17 17.27
CA ARG A 161 -17.23 6.23 18.29
C ARG A 161 -18.50 7.06 18.08
N ALA A 162 -18.79 7.46 16.84
CA ALA A 162 -20.02 8.16 16.50
C ALA A 162 -21.26 7.32 16.82
N ARG A 163 -21.25 6.03 16.48
CA ARG A 163 -22.36 5.11 16.77
C ARG A 163 -22.59 4.87 18.27
N ARG A 164 -21.52 4.90 19.10
CA ARG A 164 -21.64 4.86 20.57
C ARG A 164 -22.17 6.16 21.16
N ALA A 165 -21.79 7.31 20.61
CA ALA A 165 -22.29 8.61 21.05
C ALA A 165 -23.78 8.82 20.69
N SER A 166 -24.22 8.26 19.57
CA SER A 166 -25.63 8.31 19.13
C SER A 166 -26.48 7.14 19.65
N ALA A 167 -25.90 6.20 20.40
CA ALA A 167 -26.68 5.14 21.02
C ALA A 167 -27.60 5.78 22.07
N PRO A 168 -28.94 5.64 21.97
CA PRO A 168 -29.84 6.18 22.98
C PRO A 168 -29.46 5.59 24.33
N ALA A 169 -29.34 6.46 25.34
CA ALA A 169 -29.12 6.04 26.71
C ALA A 169 -30.20 5.02 27.07
N GLY A 170 -29.84 3.73 27.04
CA GLY A 170 -30.78 2.66 27.34
C GLY A 170 -31.42 2.94 28.69
N PRO A 171 -32.71 2.61 28.87
CA PRO A 171 -33.43 2.95 30.09
C PRO A 171 -32.63 2.41 31.27
N ARG A 172 -32.15 3.32 32.12
CA ARG A 172 -31.61 2.99 33.44
C ARG A 172 -32.70 2.13 34.09
N ARG A 173 -32.46 0.83 34.20
CA ARG A 173 -33.31 -0.04 35.02
C ARG A 173 -33.23 0.53 36.42
N SER A 174 -34.26 1.29 36.77
CA SER A 174 -34.51 1.79 38.11
C SER A 174 -34.59 0.57 39.02
N ALA A 175 -33.48 0.24 39.67
CA ALA A 175 -33.46 -0.64 40.81
C ALA A 175 -34.08 0.13 41.98
N THR A 176 -35.40 0.31 41.94
CA THR A 176 -36.17 0.87 43.04
C THR A 176 -37.29 -0.10 43.41
N ALA A 177 -37.06 -0.72 44.57
CA ALA A 177 -38.04 -1.05 45.58
C ALA A 177 -39.24 -1.92 45.16
N ARG A 178 -39.21 -3.18 45.63
CA ARG A 178 -40.36 -3.72 46.34
C ARG A 178 -39.89 -4.54 47.54
N SER A 179 -39.79 -3.82 48.65
CA SER A 179 -39.89 -4.35 50.00
C SER A 179 -41.29 -4.91 50.24
N SER A 180 -41.39 -6.11 50.81
CA SER A 180 -42.13 -6.40 52.07
C SER A 180 -42.26 -7.92 52.27
N PRO A 181 -41.98 -8.45 53.47
CA PRO A 181 -42.27 -9.84 53.83
C PRO A 181 -43.74 -9.99 54.26
N PRO A 182 -44.39 -11.15 54.03
CA PRO A 182 -45.69 -11.42 54.61
C PRO A 182 -45.54 -11.78 56.09
N ALA A 183 -46.06 -10.91 56.96
CA ALA A 183 -46.45 -11.32 58.30
C ALA A 183 -47.68 -12.24 58.19
N ARG A 184 -47.57 -13.49 58.65
CA ARG A 184 -48.73 -14.31 58.96
C ARG A 184 -48.61 -14.83 60.40
N ARG A 185 -49.58 -14.38 61.20
CA ARG A 185 -49.98 -14.93 62.49
C ARG A 185 -50.60 -16.31 62.28
N GLY A 186 -50.37 -17.18 63.24
CA GLY A 186 -50.94 -18.53 63.39
C GLY A 186 -50.23 -19.21 64.52
#